data_AF-A0A3D4UWP4-F1
#
_entry.id   AF-A0A3D4UWP4-F1
#
_cell.length_a   1.000
_cell.length_b   1.000
_cell.length_c   1.000
_cell.angle_alpha   90.00
_cell.angle_beta   90.00
_cell.angle_gamma   90.00
#
_symmetry.space_group_name_H-M   'P 1'
#
loop_
_entity.id
_entity.type
_entity.pdbx_description
1 polymer ?
#
loop_
_entity_poly.entity_id
_entity_poly.type
_entity_poly.pdbx_seq_one_letter_code
_entity_poly.pdbx_strand_id
1 'polypeptide(L)'
;MSQIRNFAKRFENTAIVACLLVPLWTCVASVPIEAQEVEIETPTRLAFFLDCNFCDETFIRQEMPYLDHVRDREVADIHVLVTREDTGSSGEAWTIDIFGLGAFEGQDLSGVYNIPADVTEAEERNGFLRTLEVSLVPYLMQTPIRDRLSVDIAPSELDAVEQTQITEDPWNHWTFEIYADGSADFESQQQSFDTRYGVYASHVTEKWKLQLRPFFNYNYDQFERDQGTITSTAQRNGFTSYAIRSISPH
;
A
#
# COMPACT_ATOMS: atom_id res chain seq x y z
N MET A 1 -71.99 43.19 91.99
CA MET A 1 -70.66 43.73 91.58
C MET A 1 -69.95 42.59 90.85
N SER A 2 -69.73 42.59 89.54
CA SER A 2 -68.99 43.55 88.68
C SER A 2 -67.51 43.61 89.14
N GLN A 3 -66.45 43.25 88.38
CA GLN A 3 -66.20 42.96 86.94
C GLN A 3 -64.94 42.02 86.82
N ILE A 4 -64.83 41.05 85.90
CA ILE A 4 -64.09 41.06 84.59
C ILE A 4 -62.53 41.30 84.73
N ARG A 5 -61.55 40.61 84.10
CA ARG A 5 -61.46 39.64 82.95
C ARG A 5 -60.14 38.78 82.98
N ASN A 6 -60.14 37.68 82.20
CA ASN A 6 -59.08 36.89 81.51
C ASN A 6 -57.60 37.40 81.48
N PHE A 7 -56.54 36.58 81.27
CA PHE A 7 -56.29 35.66 80.12
C PHE A 7 -55.25 34.53 80.43
N ALA A 8 -54.95 33.63 79.49
CA ALA A 8 -54.62 32.22 79.79
C ALA A 8 -53.34 31.58 79.16
N LYS A 9 -52.93 30.41 79.73
CA LYS A 9 -52.03 29.32 79.24
C LYS A 9 -50.55 29.68 79.01
N ARG A 10 -49.52 28.99 79.55
CA ARG A 10 -49.23 27.59 80.02
C ARG A 10 -48.89 26.58 78.90
N PHE A 11 -47.66 26.08 78.91
CA PHE A 11 -47.25 24.73 78.49
C PHE A 11 -46.09 24.27 79.37
N GLU A 12 -46.04 22.98 79.72
CA GLU A 12 -45.15 22.42 80.76
C GLU A 12 -44.28 21.26 80.25
N ASN A 13 -43.17 21.02 80.96
CA ASN A 13 -42.18 19.97 80.71
C ASN A 13 -42.65 18.57 81.16
N THR A 14 -42.00 17.52 80.66
CA THR A 14 -41.59 16.24 81.32
C THR A 14 -41.13 15.24 80.23
N ALA A 15 -40.43 14.13 80.48
CA ALA A 15 -39.28 13.85 81.35
C ALA A 15 -38.64 12.50 80.92
N ILE A 16 -37.30 12.45 80.88
CA ILE A 16 -36.34 11.31 80.99
C ILE A 16 -36.84 9.84 80.84
N VAL A 17 -36.18 9.04 79.96
CA VAL A 17 -35.44 7.76 80.25
C VAL A 17 -35.33 6.80 79.03
N ALA A 18 -34.08 6.46 78.68
CA ALA A 18 -33.53 5.27 77.99
C ALA A 18 -34.27 4.52 76.84
N CYS A 19 -33.58 4.38 75.69
CA CYS A 19 -33.64 3.16 74.86
C CYS A 19 -32.39 2.92 74.00
N LEU A 20 -31.84 1.71 74.14
CA LEU A 20 -31.16 0.82 73.17
C LEU A 20 -30.29 1.38 72.02
N LEU A 21 -29.04 0.88 71.99
CA LEU A 21 -28.17 0.86 70.82
C LEU A 21 -28.83 0.11 69.65
N VAL A 22 -28.99 0.80 68.51
CA VAL A 22 -29.33 0.20 67.22
C VAL A 22 -28.08 0.32 66.32
N PRO A 23 -27.55 -0.78 65.75
CA PRO A 23 -26.55 -0.65 64.70
C PRO A 23 -27.22 -0.03 63.47
N LEU A 24 -26.79 1.17 63.09
CA LEU A 24 -27.27 1.83 61.89
C LEU A 24 -26.73 1.06 60.67
N TRP A 25 -27.48 0.05 60.24
CA TRP A 25 -27.14 -0.77 59.08
C TRP A 25 -27.35 0.10 57.83
N THR A 26 -26.30 0.82 57.43
CA THR A 26 -26.28 1.57 56.19
C THR A 26 -26.36 0.59 55.05
N CYS A 27 -27.57 0.37 54.53
CA CYS A 27 -27.79 -0.24 53.23
C CYS A 27 -27.12 0.66 52.19
N VAL A 28 -25.85 0.40 51.91
CA VAL A 28 -25.22 0.86 50.68
C VAL A 28 -25.98 0.15 49.57
N ALA A 29 -26.90 0.88 48.94
CA ALA A 29 -27.57 0.41 47.74
C ALA A 29 -26.50 0.27 46.66
N SER A 30 -25.98 -0.94 46.50
CA SER A 30 -25.19 -1.32 45.34
C SER A 30 -26.11 -1.27 44.13
N VAL A 31 -26.21 -0.08 43.54
CA VAL A 31 -26.75 0.07 42.19
C VAL A 31 -25.91 -0.85 41.31
N PRO A 32 -26.52 -1.80 40.58
CA PRO A 32 -25.75 -2.55 39.60
C PRO A 32 -25.21 -1.54 38.61
N ILE A 33 -23.89 -1.46 38.50
CA ILE A 33 -23.25 -0.81 37.35
C ILE A 33 -23.50 -1.77 36.20
N GLU A 34 -24.65 -1.58 35.55
CA GLU A 34 -24.90 -2.09 34.21
C GLU A 34 -23.78 -1.49 33.35
N ALA A 35 -22.82 -2.32 32.94
CA ALA A 35 -21.85 -1.88 31.97
C ALA A 35 -22.65 -1.48 30.73
N GLN A 36 -22.62 -0.19 30.38
CA GLN A 36 -23.08 0.23 29.06
C GLN A 36 -22.12 -0.41 28.07
N GLU A 37 -22.54 -1.55 27.52
CA GLU A 37 -21.97 -2.10 26.31
C GLU A 37 -22.14 -0.99 25.27
N VAL A 38 -21.03 -0.34 24.94
CA VAL A 38 -21.00 0.69 23.91
C VAL A 38 -21.33 -0.05 22.62
N GLU A 39 -22.57 0.09 22.16
CA GLU A 39 -23.00 -0.48 20.90
C GLU A 39 -22.26 0.26 19.79
N ILE A 40 -21.14 -0.33 19.37
CA ILE A 40 -20.30 0.16 18.29
C ILE A 40 -21.08 -0.04 16.99
N GLU A 41 -21.94 0.93 16.66
CA GLU A 41 -22.63 0.96 15.38
C GLU A 41 -21.60 1.14 14.24
N THR A 42 -21.68 0.30 13.21
CA THR A 42 -20.84 0.47 12.03
C THR A 42 -21.30 1.67 11.21
N PRO A 43 -20.37 2.51 10.70
CA PRO A 43 -20.71 3.74 10.03
C PRO A 43 -21.41 3.48 8.70
N THR A 44 -22.39 4.33 8.37
CA THR A 44 -23.13 4.24 7.08
C THR A 44 -22.20 4.46 5.89
N ARG A 45 -21.13 5.23 6.09
CA ARG A 45 -20.09 5.54 5.12
C ARG A 45 -18.77 5.70 5.87
N LEU A 46 -17.70 5.15 5.32
CA LEU A 46 -16.38 5.15 5.96
C LEU A 46 -15.76 6.56 5.96
N ALA A 47 -15.52 7.11 7.16
CA ALA A 47 -14.81 8.37 7.36
C ALA A 47 -13.30 8.16 7.26
N PHE A 48 -12.71 8.75 6.23
CA PHE A 48 -11.35 8.49 5.76
C PHE A 48 -10.47 9.73 5.99
N PHE A 49 -9.41 9.59 6.80
CA PHE A 49 -8.38 10.60 6.98
C PHE A 49 -7.08 10.16 6.29
N LEU A 50 -6.62 10.96 5.32
CA LEU A 50 -5.37 10.73 4.59
C LEU A 50 -4.25 11.62 5.15
N ASP A 51 -3.25 11.00 5.75
CA ASP A 51 -2.00 11.61 6.20
C ASP A 51 -0.93 11.35 5.13
N CYS A 52 -0.99 12.13 4.05
CA CYS A 52 -0.03 12.11 2.95
C CYS A 52 0.16 13.53 2.40
N ASN A 53 1.36 14.10 2.54
CA ASN A 53 1.67 15.47 2.12
C ASN A 53 2.15 15.61 0.67
N PHE A 54 2.41 14.50 -0.03
CA PHE A 54 2.83 14.46 -1.43
C PHE A 54 1.78 13.85 -2.38
N CYS A 55 0.70 13.27 -1.86
CA CYS A 55 -0.37 12.68 -2.66
C CYS A 55 -1.26 13.75 -3.32
N ASP A 56 -1.82 13.45 -4.49
CA ASP A 56 -2.89 14.25 -5.09
C ASP A 56 -4.23 13.98 -4.38
N GLU A 57 -4.44 14.67 -3.26
CA GLU A 57 -5.68 14.60 -2.47
C GLU A 57 -6.92 15.00 -3.30
N THR A 58 -6.77 15.82 -4.34
CA THR A 58 -7.90 16.25 -5.18
C THR A 58 -8.34 15.11 -6.09
N PHE A 59 -7.39 14.43 -6.73
CA PHE A 59 -7.66 13.22 -7.51
C PHE A 59 -8.26 12.10 -6.65
N ILE A 60 -7.69 11.83 -5.47
CA ILE A 60 -8.19 10.80 -4.54
C ILE A 60 -9.63 11.10 -4.10
N ARG A 61 -9.95 12.37 -3.78
CA ARG A 61 -11.33 12.80 -3.46
C ARG A 61 -12.29 12.68 -4.64
N GLN A 62 -11.81 12.86 -5.88
CA GLN A 62 -12.61 12.74 -7.09
C GLN A 62 -12.94 11.29 -7.44
N GLU A 63 -11.94 10.39 -7.38
CA GLU A 63 -12.08 8.98 -7.80
C GLU A 63 -12.66 8.08 -6.70
N MET A 64 -12.54 8.49 -5.43
CA MET A 64 -13.18 7.81 -4.30
C MET A 64 -14.36 8.62 -3.72
N PRO A 65 -15.35 9.06 -4.52
CA PRO A 65 -16.47 9.90 -4.08
C PRO A 65 -17.52 9.05 -3.33
N TYR A 66 -17.14 7.87 -2.87
CA TYR A 66 -17.92 6.93 -2.06
C TYR A 66 -17.50 6.94 -0.57
N LEU A 67 -16.39 7.59 -0.21
CA LEU A 67 -15.92 7.79 1.19
C LEU A 67 -16.32 9.17 1.74
N ASP A 68 -16.28 9.33 3.07
CA ASP A 68 -16.33 10.65 3.73
C ASP A 68 -14.91 11.11 4.06
N HIS A 69 -14.32 11.90 3.16
CA HIS A 69 -12.94 12.37 3.27
C HIS A 69 -12.80 13.51 4.31
N VAL A 70 -12.49 13.15 5.56
CA VAL A 70 -12.36 14.08 6.68
C VAL A 70 -10.99 14.76 6.71
N ARG A 71 -10.85 15.81 7.54
CA ARG A 71 -9.63 16.62 7.71
C ARG A 71 -9.00 16.52 9.10
N ASP A 72 -9.67 15.86 10.01
CA ASP A 72 -9.25 15.67 11.38
C ASP A 72 -9.26 14.17 11.67
N ARG A 73 -8.22 13.71 12.38
CA ARG A 73 -8.05 12.30 12.76
C ARG A 73 -9.02 11.89 13.86
N GLU A 74 -9.49 12.83 14.68
CA GLU A 74 -10.40 12.54 15.81
C GLU A 74 -11.82 12.17 15.36
N VAL A 75 -12.18 12.43 14.09
CA VAL A 75 -13.50 12.14 13.50
C VAL A 75 -13.43 11.13 12.35
N ALA A 76 -12.32 10.38 12.26
CA ALA A 76 -12.10 9.37 11.23
C ALA A 76 -12.39 7.97 11.78
N ASP A 77 -12.91 7.10 10.91
CA ASP A 77 -13.03 5.65 11.16
C ASP A 77 -11.71 4.94 10.86
N ILE A 78 -10.90 5.51 9.96
CA ILE A 78 -9.56 5.06 9.60
C ILE A 78 -8.61 6.23 9.38
N HIS A 79 -7.39 6.10 9.91
CA HIS A 79 -6.25 6.97 9.59
C HIS A 79 -5.32 6.23 8.64
N VAL A 80 -5.18 6.73 7.42
CA VAL A 80 -4.24 6.20 6.42
C VAL A 80 -3.00 7.08 6.40
N LEU A 81 -1.86 6.54 6.83
CA LEU A 81 -0.54 7.15 6.69
C LEU A 81 0.12 6.62 5.42
N VAL A 82 0.64 7.52 4.58
CA VAL A 82 1.44 7.12 3.41
C VAL A 82 2.88 7.59 3.60
N THR A 83 3.81 6.64 3.60
CA THR A 83 5.25 6.92 3.62
C THR A 83 5.88 6.55 2.29
N ARG A 84 6.93 7.27 1.89
CA ARG A 84 7.68 7.04 0.65
C ARG A 84 9.15 6.83 0.98
N GLU A 85 9.76 5.81 0.40
CA GLU A 85 11.17 5.47 0.53
C GLU A 85 11.81 5.20 -0.85
N ASP A 86 13.05 5.66 -1.06
CA ASP A 86 13.82 5.37 -2.27
C ASP A 86 14.29 3.90 -2.28
N THR A 87 14.09 3.20 -3.39
CA THR A 87 14.60 1.83 -3.58
C THR A 87 16.02 1.86 -4.15
N GLY A 88 16.81 0.82 -3.84
CA GLY A 88 18.18 0.66 -4.36
C GLY A 88 18.28 0.51 -5.90
N SER A 89 17.15 0.41 -6.59
CA SER A 89 17.01 0.30 -8.05
C SER A 89 16.51 1.59 -8.73
N SER A 90 16.60 2.74 -8.05
CA SER A 90 16.16 4.06 -8.57
C SER A 90 14.65 4.23 -8.79
N GLY A 91 13.84 3.31 -8.27
CA GLY A 91 12.38 3.48 -8.13
C GLY A 91 12.00 3.86 -6.69
N GLU A 92 10.72 4.03 -6.41
CA GLU A 92 10.19 4.35 -5.08
C GLU A 92 9.35 3.19 -4.51
N ALA A 93 9.25 3.10 -3.18
CA ALA A 93 8.29 2.26 -2.48
C ALA A 93 7.39 3.15 -1.61
N TRP A 94 6.07 3.03 -1.81
CA TRP A 94 5.08 3.76 -1.03
C TRP A 94 4.35 2.78 -0.12
N THR A 95 4.56 2.92 1.19
CA THR A 95 3.89 2.10 2.21
C THR A 95 2.62 2.82 2.67
N ILE A 96 1.50 2.11 2.63
CA ILE A 96 0.17 2.54 3.04
C ILE A 96 -0.14 1.81 4.35
N ASP A 97 -0.02 2.52 5.47
CA ASP A 97 -0.39 2.02 6.79
C ASP A 97 -1.78 2.56 7.17
N ILE A 98 -2.72 1.65 7.43
CA ILE A 98 -4.09 1.96 7.82
C ILE A 98 -4.28 1.60 9.28
N PHE A 99 -4.55 2.59 10.10
CA PHE A 99 -4.90 2.43 11.51
C PHE A 99 -6.41 2.50 11.67
N GLY A 100 -6.99 1.45 12.24
CA GLY A 100 -8.42 1.39 12.51
C GLY A 100 -8.79 2.17 13.76
N LEU A 101 -9.84 2.99 13.68
CA LEU A 101 -10.32 3.85 14.77
C LEU A 101 -11.79 3.54 15.09
N GLY A 102 -12.19 3.77 16.34
CA GLY A 102 -13.57 3.58 16.79
C GLY A 102 -14.08 2.16 16.49
N ALA A 103 -14.99 2.04 15.52
CA ALA A 103 -15.54 0.74 15.10
C ALA A 103 -14.52 -0.23 14.48
N PHE A 104 -13.37 0.28 14.05
CA PHE A 104 -12.29 -0.48 13.43
C PHE A 104 -11.07 -0.63 14.35
N GLU A 105 -11.14 -0.26 15.63
CA GLU A 105 -10.00 -0.31 16.55
C GLU A 105 -9.33 -1.69 16.59
N GLY A 106 -8.01 -1.71 16.36
CA GLY A 106 -7.20 -2.94 16.28
C GLY A 106 -7.29 -3.69 14.95
N GLN A 107 -8.06 -3.20 13.97
CA GLN A 107 -8.05 -3.68 12.59
C GLN A 107 -7.04 -2.87 11.76
N ASP A 108 -5.75 -3.05 12.05
CA ASP A 108 -4.68 -2.35 11.34
C ASP A 108 -4.21 -3.16 10.12
N LEU A 109 -3.91 -2.47 9.01
CA LEU A 109 -3.42 -3.07 7.76
C LEU A 109 -2.22 -2.29 7.24
N SER A 110 -1.25 -2.98 6.65
CA SER A 110 -0.14 -2.35 5.93
C SER A 110 -0.01 -2.98 4.55
N GLY A 111 0.24 -2.16 3.53
CA GLY A 111 0.46 -2.58 2.15
C GLY A 111 1.51 -1.71 1.45
N VAL A 112 2.19 -2.25 0.44
CA VAL A 112 3.26 -1.53 -0.28
C VAL A 112 2.95 -1.47 -1.77
N TYR A 113 2.97 -0.28 -2.34
CA TYR A 113 3.00 -0.04 -3.77
C TYR A 113 4.46 0.22 -4.20
N ASN A 114 4.97 -0.58 -5.14
CA ASN A 114 6.32 -0.42 -5.67
C ASN A 114 6.24 0.30 -7.02
N ILE A 115 7.02 1.36 -7.18
CA ILE A 115 7.05 2.23 -8.37
C ILE A 115 8.40 2.05 -9.07
N PRO A 116 8.45 1.37 -10.23
CA PRO A 116 9.63 1.34 -11.09
C PRO A 116 10.09 2.72 -11.55
N ALA A 117 11.39 2.84 -11.87
CA ALA A 117 12.01 4.11 -12.28
C ALA A 117 11.54 4.65 -13.64
N ASP A 118 10.82 3.84 -14.42
CA ASP A 118 10.34 4.12 -15.78
C ASP A 118 8.82 4.39 -15.86
N VAL A 119 8.13 4.48 -14.72
CA VAL A 119 6.71 4.81 -14.60
C VAL A 119 6.43 6.30 -14.87
N THR A 120 5.32 6.60 -15.55
CA THR A 120 4.84 7.99 -15.70
C THR A 120 4.01 8.46 -14.49
N GLU A 121 3.95 9.77 -14.23
CA GLU A 121 3.14 10.37 -13.15
C GLU A 121 1.66 9.90 -13.16
N ALA A 122 1.11 9.61 -14.34
CA ALA A 122 -0.27 9.14 -14.46
C ALA A 122 -0.40 7.66 -14.06
N GLU A 123 0.58 6.82 -14.39
CA GLU A 123 0.63 5.42 -13.99
C GLU A 123 0.92 5.26 -12.50
N GLU A 124 1.83 6.07 -11.95
CA GLU A 124 2.10 6.17 -10.51
C GLU A 124 0.81 6.50 -9.74
N ARG A 125 0.15 7.61 -10.11
CA ARG A 125 -1.07 8.07 -9.44
C ARG A 125 -2.22 7.07 -9.53
N ASN A 126 -2.40 6.43 -10.68
CA ASN A 126 -3.44 5.41 -10.88
C ASN A 126 -3.11 4.10 -10.14
N GLY A 127 -1.83 3.70 -10.11
CA GLY A 127 -1.36 2.51 -9.41
C GLY A 127 -1.50 2.67 -7.90
N PHE A 128 -1.08 3.81 -7.35
CA PHE A 128 -1.28 4.16 -5.95
C PHE A 128 -2.77 4.14 -5.56
N LEU A 129 -3.64 4.79 -6.36
CA LEU A 129 -5.08 4.80 -6.12
C LEU A 129 -5.62 3.36 -6.06
N ARG A 130 -5.28 2.51 -7.04
CA ARG A 130 -5.72 1.10 -7.05
C ARG A 130 -5.25 0.33 -5.82
N THR A 131 -4.00 0.54 -5.37
CA THR A 131 -3.50 -0.09 -4.14
C THR A 131 -4.27 0.39 -2.91
N LEU A 132 -4.53 1.70 -2.80
CA LEU A 132 -5.33 2.27 -1.72
C LEU A 132 -6.76 1.70 -1.69
N GLU A 133 -7.45 1.67 -2.83
CA GLU A 133 -8.81 1.11 -2.92
C GLU A 133 -8.89 -0.36 -2.48
N VAL A 134 -7.92 -1.19 -2.90
CA VAL A 134 -7.84 -2.60 -2.49
C VAL A 134 -7.56 -2.72 -0.98
N SER A 135 -6.67 -1.91 -0.43
CA SER A 135 -6.38 -1.89 1.02
C SER A 135 -7.58 -1.45 1.87
N LEU A 136 -8.53 -0.69 1.31
CA LEU A 136 -9.75 -0.29 2.01
C LEU A 136 -10.87 -1.35 2.02
N VAL A 137 -10.78 -2.39 1.19
CA VAL A 137 -11.83 -3.44 1.07
C VAL A 137 -12.25 -4.05 2.42
N PRO A 138 -11.34 -4.42 3.35
CA PRO A 138 -11.73 -5.01 4.64
C PRO A 138 -12.63 -4.11 5.49
N TYR A 139 -12.40 -2.80 5.45
CA TYR A 139 -13.21 -1.79 6.17
C TYR A 139 -14.55 -1.58 5.47
N LEU A 140 -14.54 -1.46 4.13
CA LEU A 140 -15.75 -1.31 3.32
C LEU A 140 -16.73 -2.49 3.46
N MET A 141 -16.23 -3.72 3.66
CA MET A 141 -17.03 -4.93 3.93
C MET A 141 -17.92 -4.85 5.19
N GLN A 142 -17.56 -3.99 6.13
CA GLN A 142 -18.28 -3.81 7.41
C GLN A 142 -19.30 -2.65 7.35
N THR A 143 -19.36 -1.94 6.22
CA THR A 143 -20.30 -0.83 5.97
C THR A 143 -21.37 -1.23 4.95
N PRO A 144 -22.49 -0.47 4.84
CA PRO A 144 -23.46 -0.63 3.75
C PRO A 144 -22.90 -0.44 2.32
N ILE A 145 -21.67 0.04 2.16
CA ILE A 145 -21.02 0.16 0.83
C ILE A 145 -20.75 -1.22 0.23
N ARG A 146 -20.54 -2.27 1.05
CA ARG A 146 -20.29 -3.65 0.61
C ARG A 146 -21.21 -4.10 -0.52
N ASP A 147 -22.51 -3.83 -0.40
CA ASP A 147 -23.53 -4.37 -1.30
C ASP A 147 -23.48 -3.72 -2.70
N ARG A 148 -22.57 -2.74 -2.90
CA ARG A 148 -22.22 -2.11 -4.18
C ARG A 148 -20.75 -2.31 -4.58
N LEU A 149 -19.94 -3.01 -3.79
CA LEU A 149 -18.54 -3.25 -4.11
C LEU A 149 -18.43 -4.33 -5.20
N SER A 150 -17.59 -4.05 -6.19
CA SER A 150 -17.13 -5.03 -7.17
C SER A 150 -15.60 -5.04 -7.15
N VAL A 151 -15.00 -6.23 -7.06
CA VAL A 151 -13.54 -6.40 -7.10
C VAL A 151 -13.20 -7.22 -8.34
N ASP A 152 -12.49 -6.60 -9.27
CA ASP A 152 -11.98 -7.27 -10.47
C ASP A 152 -10.50 -7.65 -10.27
N ILE A 153 -10.20 -8.93 -10.44
CA ILE A 153 -8.83 -9.46 -10.40
C ILE A 153 -8.40 -9.66 -11.85
N ALA A 154 -7.58 -8.73 -12.33
CA ALA A 154 -7.00 -8.82 -13.67
C ALA A 154 -6.18 -10.12 -13.78
N PRO A 155 -6.34 -10.90 -14.88
CA PRO A 155 -5.64 -12.17 -15.03
C PRO A 155 -4.12 -11.94 -15.11
N SER A 156 -3.37 -12.66 -14.28
CA SER A 156 -1.92 -12.74 -14.40
C SER A 156 -1.52 -13.68 -15.54
N GLU A 157 -0.30 -13.53 -16.08
CA GLU A 157 0.31 -14.58 -16.91
C GLU A 157 0.44 -15.92 -16.15
N LEU A 158 0.46 -15.87 -14.81
CA LEU A 158 0.41 -17.04 -13.92
C LEU A 158 -0.98 -17.71 -13.90
N ASP A 159 -2.06 -16.94 -14.08
CA ASP A 159 -3.44 -17.45 -14.12
C ASP A 159 -3.83 -17.96 -15.52
N ALA A 160 -3.13 -17.47 -16.55
CA ALA A 160 -3.25 -17.96 -17.93
C ALA A 160 -2.69 -19.39 -18.13
N VAL A 161 -2.11 -20.00 -17.08
CA VAL A 161 -1.71 -21.41 -17.08
C VAL A 161 -2.93 -22.31 -16.87
N GLU A 162 -3.76 -22.42 -17.91
CA GLU A 162 -4.36 -23.73 -18.18
C GLU A 162 -3.21 -24.76 -18.24
N GLN A 163 -3.46 -25.96 -17.74
CA GLN A 163 -2.54 -27.10 -17.88
C GLN A 163 -2.52 -27.59 -19.33
N THR A 164 -2.02 -26.74 -20.23
CA THR A 164 -1.47 -27.18 -21.52
C THR A 164 -0.32 -28.13 -21.20
N GLN A 165 -0.62 -29.42 -21.22
CA GLN A 165 0.39 -30.44 -21.46
C GLN A 165 1.10 -30.04 -22.76
N ILE A 166 2.33 -29.52 -22.63
CA ILE A 166 3.12 -29.09 -23.77
C ILE A 166 3.27 -30.29 -24.68
N THR A 167 2.56 -30.25 -25.80
CA THR A 167 2.48 -31.35 -26.76
C THR A 167 3.70 -31.26 -27.65
N GLU A 168 4.81 -31.75 -27.07
CA GLU A 168 6.19 -31.67 -27.55
C GLU A 168 6.74 -30.23 -27.68
N ASP A 169 8.01 -30.06 -27.29
CA ASP A 169 8.73 -28.80 -27.48
C ASP A 169 9.22 -28.70 -28.94
N PRO A 170 8.68 -27.78 -29.77
CA PRO A 170 9.05 -27.66 -31.18
C PRO A 170 10.47 -27.13 -31.40
N TRP A 171 11.09 -26.54 -30.37
CA TRP A 171 12.47 -26.02 -30.43
C TRP A 171 13.50 -27.00 -29.87
N ASN A 172 13.07 -28.14 -29.31
CA ASN A 172 13.91 -29.17 -28.71
C ASN A 172 15.00 -28.58 -27.80
N HIS A 173 14.55 -27.96 -26.71
CA HIS A 173 15.35 -27.39 -25.63
C HIS A 173 16.27 -26.22 -26.02
N TRP A 174 16.13 -25.66 -27.23
CA TRP A 174 16.83 -24.44 -27.63
C TRP A 174 16.06 -23.17 -27.27
N THR A 175 16.78 -22.18 -26.76
CA THR A 175 16.32 -20.81 -26.56
C THR A 175 17.19 -19.88 -27.39
N PHE A 176 16.58 -18.99 -28.16
CA PHE A 176 17.26 -17.97 -28.96
C PHE A 176 16.76 -16.58 -28.59
N GLU A 177 17.68 -15.63 -28.47
CA GLU A 177 17.39 -14.22 -28.24
C GLU A 177 18.30 -13.39 -29.16
N ILE A 178 17.75 -12.33 -29.76
CA ILE A 178 18.49 -11.37 -30.57
C ILE A 178 18.19 -10.00 -29.97
N TYR A 179 19.24 -9.25 -29.63
CA TYR A 179 19.11 -7.93 -29.02
C TYR A 179 19.97 -6.90 -29.77
N ALA A 180 19.50 -5.66 -29.78
CA ALA A 180 20.23 -4.50 -30.28
C ALA A 180 19.85 -3.28 -29.42
N ASP A 181 20.85 -2.60 -28.88
CA ASP A 181 20.77 -1.37 -28.11
C ASP A 181 21.68 -0.30 -28.74
N GLY A 182 21.36 0.98 -28.54
CA GLY A 182 22.20 2.07 -29.05
C GLY A 182 21.64 3.47 -28.84
N SER A 183 22.53 4.45 -28.93
CA SER A 183 22.29 5.89 -28.77
C SER A 183 23.02 6.66 -29.86
N ALA A 184 22.48 7.83 -30.22
CA ALA A 184 23.07 8.70 -31.24
C ALA A 184 22.80 10.17 -30.92
N ASP A 185 23.85 10.99 -30.96
CA ASP A 185 23.76 12.44 -30.75
C ASP A 185 24.37 13.16 -31.94
N PHE A 186 23.65 14.15 -32.48
CA PHE A 186 24.07 14.91 -33.66
C PHE A 186 23.96 16.41 -33.41
N GLU A 187 25.09 17.03 -33.09
CA GLU A 187 25.24 18.46 -32.90
C GLU A 187 25.99 19.12 -34.07
N SER A 188 26.01 20.45 -34.10
CA SER A 188 26.66 21.24 -35.16
C SER A 188 28.19 21.12 -35.22
N GLN A 189 28.84 20.61 -34.18
CA GLN A 189 30.30 20.42 -34.11
C GLN A 189 30.72 19.05 -33.53
N GLN A 190 29.77 18.18 -33.22
CA GLN A 190 29.99 16.87 -32.62
C GLN A 190 28.94 15.87 -33.11
N GLN A 191 29.36 14.65 -33.41
CA GLN A 191 28.47 13.53 -33.70
C GLN A 191 28.96 12.31 -32.92
N SER A 192 28.10 11.64 -32.18
CA SER A 192 28.41 10.38 -31.49
C SER A 192 27.37 9.32 -31.83
N PHE A 193 27.82 8.08 -31.98
CA PHE A 193 26.97 6.91 -32.20
C PHE A 193 27.56 5.69 -31.50
N ASP A 194 26.80 5.15 -30.56
CA ASP A 194 27.15 3.96 -29.81
C ASP A 194 26.07 2.91 -30.05
N THR A 195 26.47 1.70 -30.41
CA THR A 195 25.54 0.57 -30.52
C THR A 195 26.17 -0.72 -30.03
N ARG A 196 25.35 -1.54 -29.41
CA ARG A 196 25.64 -2.92 -29.09
C ARG A 196 24.55 -3.80 -29.68
N TYR A 197 24.94 -4.95 -30.18
CA TYR A 197 24.00 -5.96 -30.63
C TYR A 197 24.59 -7.34 -30.42
N GLY A 198 23.73 -8.35 -30.33
CA GLY A 198 24.17 -9.70 -30.05
C GLY A 198 23.10 -10.73 -30.33
N VAL A 199 23.56 -11.98 -30.30
CA VAL A 199 22.69 -13.15 -30.36
C VAL A 199 23.04 -14.00 -29.16
N TYR A 200 22.03 -14.57 -28.53
CA TYR A 200 22.16 -15.57 -27.48
C TYR A 200 21.48 -16.84 -27.96
N ALA A 201 22.19 -17.96 -27.86
CA ALA A 201 21.67 -19.29 -28.10
C ALA A 201 22.02 -20.17 -26.89
N SER A 202 21.02 -20.80 -26.30
CA SER A 202 21.14 -21.71 -25.16
C SER A 202 20.46 -23.02 -25.48
N HIS A 203 21.03 -24.14 -25.03
CA HIS A 203 20.41 -25.45 -25.11
C HIS A 203 20.59 -26.19 -23.79
N VAL A 204 19.49 -26.56 -23.14
CA VAL A 204 19.50 -27.09 -21.77
C VAL A 204 18.72 -28.40 -21.69
N THR A 205 19.44 -29.49 -21.48
CA THR A 205 18.90 -30.84 -21.28
C THR A 205 19.50 -31.44 -20.01
N GLU A 206 18.89 -32.50 -19.48
CA GLU A 206 19.39 -33.29 -18.33
C GLU A 206 20.90 -33.58 -18.40
N LYS A 207 21.43 -33.82 -19.62
CA LYS A 207 22.83 -34.23 -19.83
C LYS A 207 23.76 -33.11 -20.25
N TRP A 208 23.24 -32.03 -20.85
CA TRP A 208 24.05 -30.98 -21.47
C TRP A 208 23.43 -29.60 -21.30
N LYS A 209 24.25 -28.66 -20.84
CA LYS A 209 23.99 -27.21 -20.90
C LYS A 209 25.00 -26.58 -21.85
N LEU A 210 24.53 -26.05 -22.97
CA LEU A 210 25.32 -25.33 -23.96
C LEU A 210 24.89 -23.87 -24.00
N GLN A 211 25.83 -22.96 -24.15
CA GLN A 211 25.55 -21.54 -24.37
C GLN A 211 26.53 -20.95 -25.38
N LEU A 212 26.01 -20.11 -26.27
CA LEU A 212 26.76 -19.29 -27.21
C LEU A 212 26.19 -17.87 -27.22
N ARG A 213 26.99 -16.88 -26.86
CA ARG A 213 26.61 -15.46 -26.85
C ARG A 213 27.66 -14.59 -27.55
N PRO A 214 27.67 -14.51 -28.89
CA PRO A 214 28.36 -13.45 -29.61
C PRO A 214 27.79 -12.08 -29.26
N PHE A 215 28.66 -11.10 -29.14
CA PHE A 215 28.31 -9.70 -28.91
C PHE A 215 29.20 -8.80 -29.76
N PHE A 216 28.63 -7.68 -30.19
CA PHE A 216 29.27 -6.66 -31.01
C PHE A 216 29.01 -5.32 -30.34
N ASN A 217 30.02 -4.47 -30.29
CA ASN A 217 29.90 -3.08 -29.83
C ASN A 217 30.65 -2.21 -30.84
N TYR A 218 30.00 -1.15 -31.30
CA TYR A 218 30.56 -0.15 -32.21
C TYR A 218 30.30 1.22 -31.61
N ASN A 219 31.38 1.97 -31.39
CA ASN A 219 31.35 3.32 -30.85
C ASN A 219 32.07 4.23 -31.85
N TYR A 220 31.48 5.38 -32.13
CA TYR A 220 31.97 6.34 -33.11
C TYR A 220 31.77 7.76 -32.60
N ASP A 221 32.84 8.55 -32.64
CA ASP A 221 32.80 9.98 -32.33
C ASP A 221 33.43 10.79 -33.49
N GLN A 222 32.79 11.88 -33.87
CA GLN A 222 33.36 12.89 -34.75
C GLN A 222 33.27 14.27 -34.10
N PHE A 223 34.35 15.02 -34.15
CA PHE A 223 34.42 16.41 -33.67
C PHE A 223 34.94 17.32 -34.77
N GLU A 224 34.23 18.41 -35.05
CA GLU A 224 34.75 19.50 -35.88
C GLU A 224 35.52 20.50 -35.02
N ARG A 225 36.66 20.96 -35.54
CA ARG A 225 37.57 21.93 -34.89
C ARG A 225 38.17 22.83 -35.97
N ASP A 226 38.66 24.01 -35.58
CA ASP A 226 39.28 24.99 -36.49
C ASP A 226 40.47 24.43 -37.31
N GLN A 227 41.12 23.36 -36.82
CA GLN A 227 42.25 22.70 -37.47
C GLN A 227 41.83 21.48 -38.33
N GLY A 228 40.54 21.18 -38.43
CA GLY A 228 39.97 20.05 -39.17
C GLY A 228 39.12 19.12 -38.31
N THR A 229 38.61 18.06 -38.95
CA THR A 229 37.77 17.04 -38.32
C THR A 229 38.62 15.99 -37.60
N ILE A 230 38.25 15.66 -36.35
CA ILE A 230 38.81 14.56 -35.58
C ILE A 230 37.77 13.43 -35.53
N THR A 231 38.17 12.20 -35.84
CA THR A 231 37.29 11.03 -35.78
C THR A 231 37.91 9.94 -34.90
N SER A 232 37.10 9.39 -34.00
CA SER A 232 37.37 8.24 -33.17
C SER A 232 36.42 7.12 -33.56
N THR A 233 36.93 5.89 -33.65
CA THR A 233 36.11 4.69 -33.88
C THR A 233 36.67 3.56 -33.03
N ALA A 234 35.85 3.03 -32.12
CA ALA A 234 36.19 1.87 -31.30
C ALA A 234 35.23 0.72 -31.63
N GLN A 235 35.78 -0.50 -31.75
CA GLN A 235 35.00 -1.71 -32.00
C GLN A 235 35.39 -2.76 -30.98
N ARG A 236 34.40 -3.35 -30.31
CA ARG A 236 34.62 -4.43 -29.34
C ARG A 236 33.66 -5.58 -29.62
N ASN A 237 34.14 -6.52 -30.41
CA ASN A 237 33.41 -7.73 -30.76
C ASN A 237 33.99 -8.92 -30.00
N GLY A 238 33.16 -9.89 -29.65
CA GLY A 238 33.59 -11.07 -28.94
C GLY A 238 32.47 -12.10 -28.81
N PHE A 239 32.74 -13.17 -28.07
CA PHE A 239 31.72 -14.13 -27.71
C PHE A 239 32.00 -14.72 -26.32
N THR A 240 30.95 -15.16 -25.64
CA THR A 240 31.05 -15.97 -24.44
C THR A 240 30.31 -17.27 -24.68
N SER A 241 30.97 -18.40 -24.42
CA SER A 241 30.39 -19.73 -24.64
C SER A 241 30.85 -20.74 -23.60
N TYR A 242 29.99 -21.69 -23.26
CA TYR A 242 30.36 -22.86 -22.47
C TYR A 242 29.62 -24.10 -22.94
N ALA A 243 30.20 -25.26 -22.64
CA ALA A 243 29.57 -26.57 -22.79
C ALA A 243 29.81 -27.36 -21.49
N ILE A 244 28.73 -27.64 -20.76
CA ILE A 244 28.76 -28.33 -19.47
C ILE A 244 27.98 -29.62 -19.63
N ARG A 245 28.55 -30.74 -19.15
CA ARG A 245 27.93 -32.06 -19.18
C ARG A 245 27.61 -32.50 -17.75
N SER A 246 26.40 -33.00 -17.51
CA SER A 246 26.07 -33.61 -16.22
C SER A 246 26.78 -34.96 -16.04
N ILE A 247 27.14 -35.26 -14.79
CA ILE A 247 27.82 -36.51 -14.38
C ILE A 247 26.91 -37.43 -13.54
N SER A 248 25.72 -36.98 -13.13
CA SER A 248 24.65 -37.83 -12.60
C SER A 248 23.28 -37.41 -13.16
N PRO A 249 22.27 -38.28 -13.09
CA PRO A 249 20.88 -37.83 -13.09
C PRO A 249 20.63 -36.91 -11.89
N HIS A 250 19.61 -36.05 -12.00
CA HIS A 250 19.05 -35.26 -10.91
C HIS A 250 17.57 -35.61 -10.77
#